data_AF-A0A0B4C3U8-F1
#
_entry.id   AF-A0A0B4C3U8-F1
#
_cell.length_a   1.000
_cell.length_b   1.000
_cell.length_c   1.000
_cell.angle_alpha   90.00
_cell.angle_beta   90.00
_cell.angle_gamma   90.00
#
_symmetry.space_group_name_H-M   'P 1'
#
loop_
_entity.id
_entity.type
_entity.pdbx_description
1 polymer ?
#
loop_
_entity_poly.entity_id
_entity_poly.type
_entity_poly.pdbx_seq_one_letter_code
_entity_poly.pdbx_strand_id
1 'polypeptide(L)'
;MITARQSRAARALLGWTQETLADKARVSLTALKRLESGNRLEVYESTRDQVRRSLEAGGIVFLSTDKGEGVLLLHERSDRPR
;
A
#
# COMPACT_ATOMS: atom_id res chain seq x y z
N MET A 1 2.39 9.19 6.34
CA MET A 1 2.26 7.85 6.95
C MET A 1 1.06 7.17 6.32
N ILE A 2 1.20 5.94 5.80
CA ILE A 2 0.06 5.21 5.22
C ILE A 2 -0.76 4.53 6.33
N THR A 3 -2.08 4.46 6.16
CA THR A 3 -2.95 3.79 7.11
C THR A 3 -3.21 2.33 6.74
N ALA A 4 -3.68 1.55 7.71
CA ALA A 4 -4.11 0.16 7.51
C ALA A 4 -5.21 0.04 6.44
N ARG A 5 -6.09 1.05 6.34
CA ARG A 5 -7.16 1.10 5.34
C ARG A 5 -6.59 1.36 3.95
N GLN A 6 -5.70 2.34 3.82
CA GLN A 6 -5.03 2.62 2.55
C GLN A 6 -4.20 1.42 2.05
N SER A 7 -3.46 0.74 2.94
CA SER A 7 -2.71 -0.47 2.57
C SER A 7 -3.62 -1.55 1.98
N ARG A 8 -4.74 -1.86 2.65
CA ARG A 8 -5.70 -2.88 2.19
C ARG A 8 -6.35 -2.48 0.86
N ALA A 9 -6.74 -1.22 0.72
CA ALA A 9 -7.35 -0.72 -0.50
C ALA A 9 -6.36 -0.75 -1.69
N ALA A 10 -5.11 -0.31 -1.48
CA ALA A 10 -4.06 -0.36 -2.49
C ALA A 10 -3.80 -1.80 -2.96
N ARG A 11 -3.71 -2.71 -2.01
CA ARG A 11 -3.54 -4.14 -2.28
C ARG A 11 -4.70 -4.72 -3.08
N ALA A 12 -5.93 -4.34 -2.76
CA ALA A 12 -7.12 -4.77 -3.51
C ALA A 12 -7.11 -4.23 -4.96
N LEU A 13 -6.71 -2.97 -5.16
CA LEU A 13 -6.58 -2.37 -6.49
C LEU A 13 -5.52 -3.08 -7.35
N LEU A 14 -4.40 -3.50 -6.73
CA LEU A 14 -3.33 -4.24 -7.41
C LEU A 14 -3.64 -5.74 -7.59
N GLY A 15 -4.73 -6.26 -7.00
CA GLY A 15 -5.00 -7.70 -6.97
C GLY A 15 -3.98 -8.51 -6.17
N TRP A 16 -3.23 -7.88 -5.26
CA TRP A 16 -2.17 -8.54 -4.49
C TRP A 16 -2.73 -9.26 -3.26
N THR A 17 -2.12 -10.40 -2.91
CA THR A 17 -2.35 -11.06 -1.61
C THR A 17 -1.48 -10.41 -0.52
N GLN A 18 -1.74 -10.71 0.76
CA GLN A 18 -0.86 -10.24 1.84
C GLN A 18 0.55 -10.82 1.67
N GLU A 19 0.68 -12.09 1.27
CA GLU A 19 1.97 -12.71 0.99
C GLU A 19 2.71 -11.99 -0.13
N THR A 20 2.00 -11.64 -1.22
CA THR A 20 2.59 -10.93 -2.36
C THR A 20 3.13 -9.57 -1.93
N LEU A 21 2.36 -8.80 -1.15
CA LEU A 21 2.82 -7.50 -0.67
C LEU A 21 3.99 -7.64 0.32
N ALA A 22 3.97 -8.64 1.20
CA ALA A 22 5.05 -8.90 2.15
C ALA A 22 6.36 -9.22 1.43
N ASP A 23 6.30 -10.09 0.41
CA ASP A 23 7.44 -10.45 -0.44
C ASP A 23 7.98 -9.22 -1.20
N LYS A 24 7.11 -8.50 -1.92
CA LYS A 24 7.48 -7.29 -2.69
C LYS A 24 8.09 -6.20 -1.81
N ALA A 25 7.54 -6.00 -0.61
CA ALA A 25 8.03 -5.01 0.35
C ALA A 25 9.22 -5.50 1.19
N ARG A 26 9.64 -6.78 1.05
CA ARG A 26 10.69 -7.42 1.86
C ARG A 26 10.47 -7.32 3.37
N VAL A 27 9.21 -7.43 3.78
CA VAL A 27 8.80 -7.42 5.20
C VAL A 27 8.23 -8.77 5.58
N SER A 28 8.25 -9.11 6.88
CA SER A 28 7.61 -10.34 7.33
C SER A 28 6.08 -10.24 7.19
N LEU A 29 5.44 -11.36 6.80
CA LEU A 29 3.97 -11.44 6.71
C LEU A 29 3.30 -11.06 8.04
N THR A 30 3.91 -11.42 9.17
CA THR A 30 3.43 -11.05 10.51
C THR A 30 3.45 -9.54 10.73
N ALA A 31 4.50 -8.84 10.29
CA ALA A 31 4.58 -7.38 10.39
C ALA A 31 3.54 -6.71 9.49
N LEU A 32 3.32 -7.22 8.27
CA LEU A 32 2.29 -6.72 7.37
C LEU A 32 0.88 -6.93 7.94
N LYS A 33 0.59 -8.12 8.50
CA LYS A 33 -0.69 -8.40 9.17
C LYS A 33 -0.94 -7.44 10.31
N ARG A 34 0.08 -7.16 11.15
CA ARG A 34 -0.02 -6.16 12.22
C ARG A 34 -0.32 -4.75 11.67
N LEU A 35 0.32 -4.37 10.57
CA LEU A 35 0.07 -3.10 9.88
C LEU A 35 -1.38 -3.01 9.36
N GLU A 36 -1.90 -4.06 8.72
CA GLU A 36 -3.26 -4.06 8.16
C GLU A 36 -4.38 -4.25 9.21
N SER A 37 -4.08 -4.84 10.36
CA SER A 37 -5.06 -5.04 11.45
C SER A 37 -5.49 -3.74 12.13
N GLY A 38 -4.77 -2.63 11.93
CA GLY A 38 -5.14 -1.32 12.50
C GLY A 38 -5.03 -1.22 14.03
N ASN A 39 -4.57 -2.28 14.70
CA ASN A 39 -4.20 -2.20 16.10
C ASN A 39 -3.05 -1.19 16.24
N ARG A 40 -3.20 -0.25 17.19
CA ARG A 40 -2.23 0.78 17.60
C ARG A 40 -0.86 0.25 18.04
N LEU A 41 -0.58 -1.04 17.85
CA LEU A 41 0.75 -1.59 18.03
C LEU A 41 1.69 -0.85 17.08
N GLU A 42 2.76 -0.31 17.64
CA GLU A 42 3.77 0.44 16.91
C GLU A 42 4.44 -0.49 15.90
N VAL A 43 3.95 -0.46 14.66
CA VAL A 43 4.69 -1.00 13.53
C VAL A 43 5.83 -0.05 13.26
N TYR A 44 7.05 -0.58 13.24
CA TYR A 44 8.25 0.16 12.87
C TYR A 44 8.01 1.01 11.62
N GLU A 45 8.41 2.28 11.69
CA GLU A 45 8.25 3.22 10.56
C GLU A 45 8.92 2.69 9.29
N SER A 46 10.07 2.01 9.45
CA SER A 46 10.78 1.35 8.36
C SER A 46 9.96 0.30 7.61
N THR A 47 9.09 -0.45 8.31
CA THR A 47 8.18 -1.42 7.70
C THR A 47 7.09 -0.70 6.91
N ARG A 48 6.53 0.39 7.48
CA ARG A 48 5.51 1.19 6.79
C ARG A 48 6.04 1.82 5.52
N ASP A 49 7.26 2.36 5.56
CA ASP A 49 7.91 2.94 4.39
C ASP A 49 8.21 1.92 3.30
N GLN A 50 8.67 0.72 3.66
CA GLN A 50 8.90 -0.36 2.70
C GLN A 50 7.59 -0.81 2.02
N VAL A 51 6.51 -0.98 2.80
CA VAL A 51 5.19 -1.31 2.25
C VAL A 51 4.66 -0.21 1.35
N ARG A 52 4.78 1.06 1.77
CA ARG A 52 4.38 2.22 0.97
C ARG A 52 5.10 2.24 -0.37
N ARG A 53 6.45 2.15 -0.35
CA ARG A 53 7.27 2.19 -1.58
C ARG A 53 6.95 1.04 -2.53
N SER A 54 6.70 -0.15 -1.99
CA SER A 54 6.32 -1.32 -2.77
C SER A 54 4.98 -1.11 -3.50
N LEU A 55 3.99 -0.55 -2.81
CA LEU A 55 2.69 -0.22 -3.40
C LEU A 55 2.82 0.91 -4.43
N GLU A 56 3.60 1.95 -4.13
CA GLU A 56 3.90 3.05 -5.07
C GLU A 56 4.60 2.55 -6.34
N ALA A 57 5.55 1.62 -6.21
CA ALA A 57 6.19 0.95 -7.34
C ALA A 57 5.23 0.07 -8.16
N GLY A 58 4.14 -0.42 -7.53
CA GLY A 58 3.03 -1.09 -8.22
C GLY A 58 2.11 -0.14 -8.97
N GLY A 59 2.34 1.18 -8.92
CA GLY A 59 1.50 2.18 -9.57
C GLY A 59 0.44 2.80 -8.66
N ILE A 60 0.51 2.58 -7.34
CA ILE A 60 -0.43 3.21 -6.39
C ILE A 60 0.04 4.62 -6.03
N VAL A 61 -0.90 5.56 -5.95
CA VAL A 61 -0.70 6.87 -5.34
C VAL A 61 -1.57 6.97 -4.10
N PHE A 62 -0.94 7.31 -2.96
CA PHE A 62 -1.65 7.56 -1.72
C PHE A 62 -2.13 9.01 -1.67
N LEU A 63 -3.43 9.19 -1.39
CA LEU A 63 -4.06 10.49 -1.26
C LEU A 63 -4.42 10.73 0.21
N SER A 64 -4.00 11.87 0.74
CA SER A 64 -4.36 12.33 2.08
C SER A 64 -4.77 13.79 2.00
N THR A 65 -5.98 14.09 2.43
CA THR A 65 -6.59 15.43 2.39
C THR A 65 -7.22 15.73 3.74
N ASP A 66 -7.54 17.00 4.00
CA ASP A 66 -8.24 17.41 5.23
C ASP A 66 -9.62 16.76 5.39
N LYS A 67 -10.21 16.29 4.28
CA LYS A 67 -11.53 15.66 4.23
C LYS A 67 -11.48 14.14 4.27
N GLY A 68 -10.30 13.53 4.18
CA GLY A 68 -10.15 12.08 4.19
C GLY A 68 -8.92 11.53 3.46
N GLU A 69 -8.87 10.21 3.39
CA GLU A 69 -7.78 9.42 2.83
C GLU A 69 -8.27 8.55 1.67
N GLY A 70 -7.40 8.29 0.70
CA GLY A 70 -7.70 7.46 -0.47
C GLY A 70 -6.45 6.85 -1.08
N VAL A 71 -6.68 5.98 -2.07
CA VAL A 71 -5.65 5.37 -2.91
C VAL A 71 -6.12 5.39 -4.36
N LEU A 72 -5.20 5.67 -5.28
CA LEU A 72 -5.45 5.69 -6.71
C LEU A 72 -4.51 4.70 -7.39
N LEU A 73 -5.03 3.88 -8.30
CA LEU A 73 -4.19 3.10 -9.21
C LEU A 73 -3.94 3.93 -10.47
N LEU A 74 -2.67 4.23 -10.74
CA LEU A 74 -2.27 4.83 -12.00
C LEU A 74 -2.40 3.76 -13.08
N HIS A 75 -3.30 3.98 -14.02
CA HIS A 75 -3.18 3.32 -15.30
C HIS A 75 -1.94 3.92 -15.96
N GLU A 76 -0.97 3.10 -16.35
CA GLU A 76 0.02 3.56 -17.34
C GLU A 76 -0.79 4.22 -18.43
N ARG A 77 -0.43 5.47 -18.78
CA ARG A 77 -1.09 6.19 -19.86
C ARG A 77 -1.26 5.18 -20.96
N SER A 78 -2.51 4.89 -21.34
CA SER A 78 -2.79 4.22 -22.59
C SER A 78 -1.88 4.92 -23.58
N ASP A 79 -0.89 4.18 -24.07
CA ASP A 79 -0.11 4.59 -25.20
C ASP A 79 -1.13 5.14 -26.19
N ARG A 80 -1.05 6.44 -26.50
CA ARG A 80 -1.96 7.09 -27.43
C ARG A 80 -1.96 6.23 -28.69
N PRO A 81 -3.07 5.58 -29.09
CA PRO A 81 -3.22 5.31 -30.49
C PRO A 81 -3.52 6.65 -31.16
N ARG A 82 -2.89 6.83 -32.31
CA ARG A 82 -2.88 8.03 -33.14
C ARG A 82 -4.28 8.51 -33.53
#